data_AF-A0AAU7PV29-F1
#
_entry.id   AF-A0AAU7PV29-F1
#
_cell.length_a   1.000
_cell.length_b   1.000
_cell.length_c   1.000
_cell.angle_alpha   90.00
_cell.angle_beta   90.00
_cell.angle_gamma   90.00
#
_symmetry.space_group_name_H-M   'P 1'
#
loop_
_entity.id
_entity.type
_entity.pdbx_description
1 polymer ?
#
loop_
_entity_poly.entity_id
_entity_poly.type
_entity_poly.pdbx_seq_one_letter_code
_entity_poly.pdbx_strand_id
1 'polypeptide(L)'
;MKIQGKELKELKEEVLRSIEGKTDEEKREILRERFNIDWDIPRRCDNSRGPCKFWYAQVFTYCSTRELEEELNFFLFLINFFGHLFGFCFNQENTVFLGCTCPCGSKQIILYYSIVFKD
;
A
#
# COMPACT_ATOMS: atom_id res chain seq x y z
N MET A 1 1.58 8.10 -2.38
CA MET A 1 2.63 7.42 -3.15
C MET A 1 2.67 8.05 -4.54
N LYS A 2 3.84 8.25 -5.14
CA LYS A 2 4.01 8.78 -6.50
C LYS A 2 5.05 7.93 -7.21
N ILE A 3 4.67 7.28 -8.31
CA ILE A 3 5.62 6.53 -9.13
C ILE A 3 6.30 7.54 -10.06
N GLN A 4 7.59 7.79 -9.86
CA GLN A 4 8.35 8.80 -10.59
C GLN A 4 8.72 8.33 -12.01
N GLY A 5 7.73 8.20 -12.90
CA GLY A 5 7.95 8.01 -14.35
C GLY A 5 8.72 6.75 -14.78
N LYS A 6 8.98 5.82 -13.84
CA LYS A 6 9.55 4.50 -14.13
C LYS A 6 8.47 3.55 -14.59
N GLU A 7 8.82 2.64 -15.50
CA GLU A 7 7.94 1.55 -15.91
C GLU A 7 7.58 0.68 -14.70
N LEU A 8 6.30 0.29 -14.60
CA LEU A 8 5.77 -0.49 -13.48
C LEU A 8 6.59 -1.75 -13.21
N LYS A 9 7.09 -2.40 -14.26
CA LYS A 9 7.90 -3.61 -14.18
C LYS A 9 9.24 -3.36 -13.46
N GLU A 10 9.94 -2.29 -13.83
CA GLU A 10 11.23 -1.93 -13.24
C GLU A 10 11.09 -1.62 -11.75
N LEU A 11 10.00 -0.95 -11.37
CA LEU A 11 9.73 -0.62 -9.99
C LEU A 11 9.45 -1.86 -9.14
N LYS A 12 8.71 -2.84 -9.68
CA LYS A 12 8.51 -4.14 -9.03
C LYS A 12 9.84 -4.87 -8.81
N GLU A 13 10.69 -4.95 -9.83
CA GLU A 13 12.01 -5.57 -9.73
C GLU A 13 12.94 -4.84 -8.74
N GLU A 14 12.87 -3.52 -8.70
CA GLU A 14 13.60 -2.72 -7.71
C GLU A 14 13.16 -3.03 -6.28
N VAL A 15 11.85 -3.12 -6.03
CA VAL A 15 11.32 -3.51 -4.73
C VAL A 15 11.84 -4.88 -4.33
N LEU A 16 11.72 -5.88 -5.20
CA LEU A 16 12.15 -7.26 -4.93
C LEU A 16 13.64 -7.34 -4.59
N ARG A 17 14.50 -6.62 -5.33
CA ARG A 17 15.93 -6.54 -5.01
C ARG A 17 16.19 -5.81 -3.69
N SER A 18 15.42 -4.77 -3.38
CA SER A 18 15.65 -3.93 -2.19
C SER A 18 15.36 -4.64 -0.86
N ILE A 19 14.58 -5.72 -0.90
CA ILE A 19 14.14 -6.50 0.26
C ILE A 19 14.83 -7.87 0.40
N GLU A 20 15.58 -8.28 -0.62
CA GLU A 20 16.25 -9.57 -0.64
C GLU A 20 17.25 -9.68 0.53
N GLY A 21 17.19 -10.78 1.29
CA GLY A 21 18.04 -10.99 2.47
C GLY A 21 17.71 -10.12 3.69
N LYS A 22 16.69 -9.25 3.63
CA LYS A 22 16.31 -8.37 4.76
C LYS A 22 15.35 -9.03 5.74
N THR A 23 15.40 -8.57 6.98
CA THR A 23 14.45 -8.90 8.04
C THR A 23 13.09 -8.24 7.79
N ASP A 24 12.05 -8.71 8.48
CA ASP A 24 10.70 -8.16 8.32
C ASP A 24 10.58 -6.72 8.83
N GLU A 25 11.35 -6.35 9.85
CA GLU A 25 11.47 -4.97 10.31
C GLU A 25 12.05 -4.04 9.24
N GLU A 26 13.17 -4.42 8.61
CA GLU A 26 13.79 -3.62 7.56
C GLU A 26 12.89 -3.50 6.33
N LYS A 27 12.15 -4.56 6.00
CA LYS A 27 11.13 -4.54 4.95
C LYS A 27 10.01 -3.54 5.23
N ARG A 28 9.54 -3.46 6.48
CA ARG A 28 8.53 -2.45 6.90
C ARG A 28 9.09 -1.04 6.84
N GLU A 29 10.35 -0.85 7.20
CA GLU A 29 11.02 0.45 7.10
C GLU A 29 11.10 0.93 5.65
N ILE A 30 11.44 0.04 4.71
CA ILE A 30 11.43 0.35 3.27
C ILE A 30 10.04 0.80 2.80
N LEU A 31 8.98 0.12 3.25
CA LEU A 31 7.60 0.50 2.94
C LEU A 31 7.25 1.90 3.45
N ARG A 32 7.63 2.20 4.69
CA ARG A 32 7.41 3.50 5.33
C ARG A 32 8.17 4.60 4.60
N GLU A 33 9.48 4.44 4.41
CA GLU A 33 10.35 5.48 3.88
C GLU A 33 10.16 5.72 2.37
N ARG A 34 10.03 4.65 1.57
CA ARG A 34 9.98 4.78 0.10
C ARG A 34 8.59 4.99 -0.45
N PHE A 35 7.59 4.35 0.17
CA PHE A 35 6.23 4.33 -0.36
C PHE A 35 5.23 5.09 0.51
N ASN A 36 5.67 5.58 1.68
CA ASN A 36 4.81 6.22 2.67
C ASN A 36 3.65 5.30 3.08
N ILE A 37 3.97 4.01 3.21
CA ILE A 37 3.06 2.97 3.66
C ILE A 37 3.53 2.53 5.04
N ASP A 38 2.86 3.04 6.07
CA ASP A 38 3.10 2.64 7.45
C ASP A 38 1.98 1.70 7.91
N TRP A 39 2.20 0.40 7.71
CA TRP A 39 1.36 -0.60 8.36
C TRP A 39 1.92 -0.80 9.77
N ASP A 40 1.41 -0.01 10.71
CA ASP A 40 1.67 -0.17 12.15
C ASP A 40 0.94 -1.41 12.66
N ILE A 41 1.40 -2.56 12.16
CA ILE A 41 0.93 -3.90 12.48
C ILE A 41 1.53 -4.24 13.84
N PRO A 42 0.72 -4.30 14.91
CA PRO A 42 1.21 -4.75 16.20
C PRO A 42 1.69 -6.19 16.04
N ARG A 43 2.94 -6.47 16.44
CA ARG A 43 3.53 -7.82 16.35
C ARG A 43 2.75 -8.89 17.11
N ARG A 44 1.87 -8.48 18.03
CA ARG A 44 0.98 -9.34 18.80
C ARG A 44 -0.34 -8.61 18.94
N CYS A 45 -1.32 -9.01 18.14
CA CYS A 45 -2.66 -9.05 18.69
C CYS A 45 -2.60 -10.02 19.84
N ASP A 46 -2.61 -9.48 21.06
CA ASP A 46 -2.63 -10.28 22.26
C ASP A 46 -3.76 -11.31 22.09
N ASN A 47 -3.44 -12.61 22.16
CA ASN A 47 -4.33 -13.75 21.83
C ASN A 47 -5.66 -13.79 22.62
N SER A 48 -5.93 -12.76 23.44
CA SER A 48 -7.14 -12.52 24.22
C SER A 48 -8.17 -11.63 23.50
N ARG A 49 -7.83 -11.01 22.36
CA ARG A 49 -8.75 -10.24 21.51
C ARG A 49 -8.71 -10.88 20.13
N GLY A 50 -9.86 -11.30 19.60
CA GLY A 50 -9.97 -12.04 18.32
C GLY A 50 -9.33 -11.33 17.11
N PRO A 51 -9.46 -11.88 15.88
CA PRO A 51 -8.69 -11.44 14.72
C PRO A 51 -8.73 -9.92 14.56
N CYS A 52 -7.58 -9.28 14.74
CA CYS A 52 -7.49 -7.83 14.67
C CYS A 52 -7.66 -7.36 13.23
N LYS A 53 -8.73 -6.60 12.99
CA LYS A 53 -8.94 -5.84 11.76
C LYS A 53 -8.33 -4.44 11.94
N PHE A 54 -7.28 -4.14 11.18
CA PHE A 54 -6.66 -2.81 11.14
C PHE A 54 -7.15 -2.03 9.94
N TRP A 55 -7.49 -0.76 10.13
CA TRP A 55 -8.04 0.11 9.09
C TRP A 55 -7.01 1.12 8.61
N TYR A 56 -6.96 1.31 7.30
CA TYR A 56 -6.01 2.20 6.65
C TYR A 56 -6.69 2.98 5.52
N ALA A 57 -6.06 4.08 5.15
CA ALA A 57 -6.45 4.88 4.00
C ALA A 57 -5.21 5.17 3.15
N GLN A 58 -5.27 4.84 1.87
CA GLN A 58 -4.26 5.24 0.89
C GLN A 58 -4.84 6.34 -0.01
N VAL A 59 -4.16 7.48 -0.04
CA VAL A 59 -4.50 8.58 -0.94
C VAL A 59 -3.63 8.50 -2.19
N PHE A 60 -4.29 8.57 -3.36
CA PHE A 60 -3.65 8.67 -4.66
C PHE A 60 -3.99 10.03 -5.26
N THR A 61 -3.00 10.69 -5.85
CA THR A 61 -3.16 12.01 -6.47
C THR A 61 -2.68 11.93 -7.91
N TYR A 62 -3.57 12.15 -8.86
CA TYR A 62 -3.33 11.87 -10.27
C TYR A 62 -3.89 12.95 -11.18
N CYS A 63 -3.26 13.13 -12.34
CA CYS A 63 -3.70 14.05 -13.39
C CYS A 63 -4.27 13.31 -14.61
N SER A 64 -3.99 12.01 -14.75
CA SER A 64 -4.50 11.18 -15.85
C SER A 64 -5.00 9.83 -15.35
N THR A 65 -5.91 9.20 -16.10
CA THR A 65 -6.39 7.86 -15.79
C THR A 65 -5.27 6.82 -15.85
N ARG A 66 -4.30 6.98 -16.75
CA ARG A 66 -3.13 6.11 -16.86
C ARG A 66 -2.25 6.17 -15.61
N GLU A 67 -1.95 7.38 -15.13
CA GLU A 67 -1.17 7.57 -13.88
C GLU A 67 -1.87 6.91 -12.69
N LEU A 68 -3.19 7.08 -12.58
CA LEU A 68 -3.96 6.43 -11.53
C LEU A 68 -3.88 4.90 -11.62
N GLU A 69 -4.04 4.34 -12.83
CA GLU A 69 -3.97 2.90 -13.06
C GLU A 69 -2.59 2.33 -12.66
N GLU A 70 -1.51 3.00 -13.04
CA GLU A 70 -0.14 2.62 -12.69
C GLU A 70 0.08 2.64 -11.17
N GLU A 71 -0.35 3.72 -10.50
CA GLU A 71 -0.22 3.85 -9.04
C GLU A 71 -1.03 2.79 -8.28
N LEU A 72 -2.26 2.52 -8.72
CA LEU A 72 -3.12 1.48 -8.14
C LEU A 72 -2.52 0.09 -8.35
N ASN A 73 -2.08 -0.23 -9.57
CA ASN A 73 -1.48 -1.52 -9.89
C ASN A 73 -0.22 -1.79 -9.07
N PHE A 74 0.58 -0.75 -8.82
CA PHE A 74 1.75 -0.88 -7.98
C PHE A 74 1.41 -1.02 -6.50
N PHE A 75 0.44 -0.25 -6.00
CA PHE A 75 -0.03 -0.39 -4.62
C PHE A 75 -0.58 -1.79 -4.35
N LEU A 76 -1.41 -2.32 -5.25
CA LEU A 76 -1.93 -3.68 -5.15
C LEU A 76 -0.84 -4.74 -5.23
N PHE A 77 0.22 -4.50 -6.00
CA PHE A 77 1.41 -5.36 -5.98
C PHE A 77 2.07 -5.37 -4.59
N LEU A 78 2.34 -4.20 -4.00
CA LEU A 78 2.95 -4.11 -2.67
C LEU A 78 2.09 -4.82 -1.62
N ILE A 79 0.79 -4.53 -1.60
CA ILE A 79 -0.17 -5.15 -0.67
C ILE A 79 -0.17 -6.67 -0.78
N ASN A 80 -0.27 -7.22 -1.99
CA ASN A 80 -0.32 -8.67 -2.18
C ASN A 80 1.01 -9.33 -1.82
N PHE A 81 2.12 -8.72 -2.24
CA PHE A 81 3.45 -9.23 -2.00
C PHE A 81 3.77 -9.27 -0.50
N PHE A 82 3.55 -8.16 0.21
CA PHE A 82 3.80 -8.10 1.65
C PHE A 82 2.72 -8.78 2.48
N GLY A 83 1.49 -8.89 1.98
CA GLY A 83 0.46 -9.72 2.60
C GLY A 83 0.88 -11.19 2.68
N HIS A 84 1.51 -11.69 1.62
CA HIS A 84 2.12 -13.02 1.64
C HIS A 84 3.30 -13.10 2.63
N LEU A 85 4.21 -12.12 2.63
CA LEU A 85 5.38 -12.14 3.52
C LEU A 85 5.04 -12.02 5.00
N PHE A 86 4.08 -11.18 5.36
CA PHE A 86 3.71 -10.88 6.75
C PHE A 86 2.48 -11.65 7.23
N GLY A 87 1.89 -12.52 6.41
CA GLY A 87 0.79 -13.39 6.81
C GLY A 87 -0.55 -12.68 7.01
N PHE A 88 -0.85 -11.67 6.20
CA PHE A 88 -2.10 -10.91 6.30
C PHE A 88 -2.95 -10.96 5.03
N CYS A 89 -4.24 -10.71 5.20
CA CYS A 89 -5.22 -10.56 4.13
C CYS A 89 -5.63 -9.10 3.98
N PHE A 90 -5.70 -8.62 2.74
CA PHE A 90 -6.21 -7.30 2.39
C PHE A 90 -7.70 -7.38 2.07
N ASN A 91 -8.49 -6.45 2.61
CA ASN A 91 -9.87 -6.23 2.19
C ASN A 91 -10.05 -4.77 1.78
N GLN A 92 -10.57 -4.54 0.57
CA GLN A 92 -11.06 -3.23 0.19
C GLN A 92 -12.37 -2.96 0.92
N GLU A 93 -12.46 -1.81 1.60
CA GLU A 93 -13.64 -1.44 2.40
C GLU A 93 -14.48 -0.40 1.68
N ASN A 94 -13.84 0.66 1.18
CA ASN A 94 -14.52 1.72 0.44
C ASN A 94 -13.54 2.46 -0.47
N THR A 95 -14.07 3.20 -1.43
CA THR A 95 -13.29 4.04 -2.33
C THR A 95 -14.02 5.35 -2.58
N VAL A 96 -13.39 6.45 -2.19
CA VAL A 96 -13.96 7.79 -2.35
C VAL A 96 -13.23 8.50 -3.47
N PHE A 97 -13.99 8.91 -4.49
CA PHE A 97 -13.49 9.72 -5.59
C PHE A 97 -13.68 11.21 -5.24
N LEU A 98 -12.57 11.88 -4.96
CA LEU A 98 -12.54 13.31 -4.78
C LEU A 98 -12.14 13.88 -6.13
N GLY A 99 -13.06 14.53 -6.85
CA GLY A 99 -12.87 15.02 -8.21
C GLY A 99 -11.72 16.02 -8.36
N CYS A 100 -11.94 17.14 -9.07
CA CYS A 100 -10.85 18.12 -9.18
C CYS A 100 -10.59 18.78 -7.82
N THR A 101 -9.38 18.63 -7.29
CA THR A 101 -8.98 19.15 -5.96
C THR A 101 -8.10 20.41 -6.05
N CYS A 102 -7.64 20.77 -7.25
CA CYS A 102 -6.77 21.93 -7.51
C CYS A 102 -7.04 22.52 -8.91
N PRO A 103 -6.88 23.84 -9.14
CA PRO A 103 -7.07 24.47 -10.46
C PRO A 103 -6.25 23.86 -11.59
N CYS A 104 -5.16 23.14 -11.29
CA CYS A 104 -4.34 22.44 -12.28
C CYS A 104 -4.96 21.13 -12.83
N GLY A 105 -6.14 20.73 -12.37
CA GLY A 105 -6.80 19.50 -12.84
C GLY A 105 -6.42 18.23 -12.07
N SER A 106 -5.66 18.36 -10.98
CA SER A 106 -5.29 17.25 -10.11
C SER A 106 -6.53 16.66 -9.43
N LYS A 107 -6.66 15.34 -9.48
CA LYS A 107 -7.74 14.56 -8.87
C LYS A 107 -7.20 13.69 -7.75
N GLN A 108 -8.07 13.29 -6.84
CA GLN A 108 -7.71 12.41 -5.73
C GLN A 108 -8.66 11.22 -5.61
N ILE A 109 -8.13 10.09 -5.19
CA ILE A 109 -8.95 8.96 -4.77
C ILE A 109 -8.41 8.46 -3.45
N ILE A 110 -9.31 8.19 -2.52
CA ILE A 110 -9.00 7.63 -1.21
C ILE A 110 -9.50 6.19 -1.21
N LEU A 111 -8.56 5.26 -1.10
CA LEU A 111 -8.84 3.85 -0.92
C LEU A 111 -8.81 3.53 0.58
N TYR A 112 -9.98 3.24 1.14
CA TYR A 112 -10.11 2.70 2.49
C TYR A 112 -10.01 1.19 2.42
N TYR A 113 -9.11 0.62 3.20
CA TYR A 113 -8.88 -0.81 3.23
C TYR A 113 -8.60 -1.29 4.65
N SER A 114 -8.78 -2.58 4.86
CA SER A 114 -8.37 -3.22 6.10
C SER A 114 -7.37 -4.34 5.85
N ILE A 115 -6.57 -4.59 6.88
CA ILE A 115 -5.68 -5.74 6.97
C ILE A 115 -6.14 -6.62 8.11
N VAL A 116 -6.27 -7.92 7.85
CA VAL A 116 -6.63 -8.94 8.84
C VAL A 116 -5.55 -10.01 8.87
N PHE A 117 -5.05 -10.33 10.06
CA PHE A 117 -4.09 -11.42 10.24
C PHE A 117 -4.81 -12.76 10.27
N LYS A 118 -4.24 -13.76 9.60
CA LYS A 118 -4.70 -15.13 9.80
C LYS A 118 -4.23 -15.60 11.18
N ASP A 119 -5.11 -16.29 11.89
CA ASP A 119 -4.76 -17.02 13.13
C ASP A 119 -3.70 -18.11 12.84
#